data_AF-A0A2P7RTV1-F1
#
_entry.id   AF-A0A2P7RTV1-F1
#
_cell.length_a   1.000
_cell.length_b   1.000
_cell.length_c   1.000
_cell.angle_alpha   90.00
_cell.angle_beta   90.00
_cell.angle_gamma   90.00
#
_symmetry.space_group_name_H-M   'P 1'
#
loop_
_entity.id
_entity.type
_entity.pdbx_description
1 polymer ?
#
loop_
_entity_poly.entity_id
_entity_poly.type
_entity_poly.pdbx_seq_one_letter_code
_entity_poly.pdbx_strand_id
1 'polypeptide(L)'
;MRDPRLQLHSADAGRHVHATGSGWGGRGGTGEGRVTRPVILTACVNGGRPDAATLNPGLPVSPETIAAAVAEAAALGAAVAHIHVRDPATGLPSNDAALWAETVCLIREAGTDILLNLSASMDGLLLLDDEAGFVPAPGTTLRPAAGRAEHVLSLRPEIGTIDCGTFALGQAIHVARLGDLREMARLYAEAGVRAEVECFDFGNLEIARRLAAEGAFGPRPFLQICLGTGYGGAPATAAALSAMRERIPEGAVWAAFAAGEDNLWVMREAVSRGGNVRAGLEDTLLDAAGRPTTNAALLKAAVEAIMDAGGRAATPAEARQILGLPARV
;
A
#
# COMPACT_ATOMS: atom_id res chain seq x y z
N MET A 1 -51.65 7.46 -5.83
CA MET A 1 -50.70 7.77 -6.93
C MET A 1 -49.30 7.84 -6.33
N ARG A 2 -48.45 6.88 -6.67
CA ARG A 2 -47.03 6.78 -6.30
C ARG A 2 -46.22 6.56 -7.59
N ASP A 3 -45.02 7.13 -7.61
CA ASP A 3 -44.09 7.33 -8.74
C ASP A 3 -43.63 6.01 -9.42
N PRO A 4 -43.64 5.91 -10.77
CA PRO A 4 -43.35 4.68 -11.52
C PRO A 4 -41.85 4.35 -11.77
N ARG A 5 -40.89 4.93 -11.04
CA ARG A 5 -39.43 4.68 -11.27
C ARG A 5 -38.74 3.67 -10.35
N LEU A 6 -39.50 2.84 -9.64
CA LEU A 6 -38.96 1.74 -8.84
C LEU A 6 -39.59 0.42 -9.28
N GLN A 7 -38.97 -0.26 -10.24
CA GLN A 7 -39.16 -1.70 -10.45
C GLN A 7 -37.81 -2.38 -10.63
N LEU A 8 -37.45 -3.15 -9.59
CA LEU A 8 -36.38 -4.14 -9.60
C LEU A 8 -36.85 -5.34 -10.42
N HIS A 9 -36.14 -5.65 -11.51
CA HIS A 9 -36.33 -6.92 -12.22
C HIS A 9 -35.53 -8.02 -11.54
N SER A 10 -36.25 -8.97 -10.94
CA SER A 10 -35.76 -10.29 -10.56
C SER A 10 -35.44 -11.10 -11.82
N ALA A 11 -34.22 -11.60 -11.95
CA ALA A 11 -33.85 -12.56 -12.99
C ALA A 11 -33.83 -13.99 -12.42
N ASP A 12 -34.47 -14.87 -13.17
CA ASP A 12 -34.77 -16.28 -12.90
C ASP A 12 -33.56 -17.14 -12.57
N ALA A 13 -33.73 -17.99 -11.55
CA ALA A 13 -32.88 -19.14 -11.26
C ALA A 13 -33.24 -20.30 -12.22
N GLY A 14 -32.55 -20.35 -13.36
CA GLY A 14 -32.59 -21.49 -14.27
C GLY A 14 -31.87 -22.70 -13.69
N ARG A 15 -32.63 -23.78 -13.45
CA ARG A 15 -32.11 -25.12 -13.11
C ARG A 15 -31.48 -25.74 -14.35
N HIS A 16 -30.24 -26.22 -14.23
CA HIS A 16 -29.69 -27.24 -15.12
C HIS A 16 -29.17 -28.42 -14.31
N VAL A 17 -29.62 -29.62 -14.70
CA VAL A 17 -29.27 -30.92 -14.13
C VAL A 17 -28.53 -31.73 -15.21
N HIS A 18 -27.61 -32.58 -14.74
CA HIS A 18 -26.80 -33.61 -15.44
C HIS A 18 -25.47 -33.08 -16.05
N ALA A 19 -24.32 -33.74 -15.87
CA ALA A 19 -24.11 -35.19 -15.89
C ALA A 19 -23.08 -35.71 -14.86
N THR A 20 -23.30 -36.96 -14.49
CA THR A 20 -22.45 -37.85 -13.70
C THR A 20 -21.24 -38.35 -14.50
N GLY A 21 -20.08 -38.38 -13.84
CA GLY A 21 -19.06 -39.41 -14.06
C GLY A 21 -17.87 -39.05 -14.96
N SER A 22 -16.70 -38.88 -14.35
CA SER A 22 -15.53 -39.71 -14.69
C SER A 22 -14.49 -39.55 -13.57
N GLY A 23 -14.09 -40.70 -13.01
CA GLY A 23 -13.23 -40.76 -11.85
C GLY A 23 -11.80 -40.34 -12.16
N TRP A 24 -11.17 -39.71 -11.18
CA TRP A 24 -9.72 -39.65 -11.08
C TRP A 24 -9.28 -40.41 -9.85
N GLY A 25 -8.88 -41.65 -10.09
CA GLY A 25 -8.17 -42.46 -9.12
C GLY A 25 -6.68 -42.17 -9.18
N GLY A 26 -6.09 -41.98 -8.00
CA GLY A 26 -4.69 -42.29 -7.69
C GLY A 26 -3.65 -41.26 -8.10
N ARG A 27 -3.00 -40.62 -7.12
CA ARG A 27 -1.87 -41.22 -6.39
C ARG A 27 -1.55 -40.36 -5.17
N GLY A 28 -1.46 -41.02 -4.02
CA GLY A 28 -0.86 -40.44 -2.83
C GLY A 28 0.61 -40.14 -3.10
N GLY A 29 0.97 -38.87 -2.97
CA GLY A 29 2.33 -38.43 -2.71
C GLY A 29 2.40 -38.04 -1.23
N THR A 30 3.28 -38.70 -0.49
CA THR A 30 3.65 -38.35 0.88
C THR A 30 4.11 -36.89 0.92
N GLY A 31 3.57 -36.12 1.86
CA GLY A 31 3.83 -34.68 2.01
C GLY A 31 5.28 -34.37 2.38
N GLU A 32 6.14 -34.30 1.37
CA GLU A 32 7.40 -33.56 1.44
C GLU A 32 7.13 -32.11 1.05
N GLY A 33 7.65 -31.20 1.88
CA GLY A 33 7.22 -29.81 2.03
C GLY A 33 7.00 -29.06 0.73
N ARG A 34 5.75 -28.61 0.54
CA ARG A 34 5.40 -27.60 -0.47
C ARG A 34 6.23 -26.35 -0.16
N VAL A 35 7.31 -26.12 -0.89
CA VAL A 35 8.12 -24.90 -0.76
C VAL A 35 7.22 -23.74 -1.18
N THR A 36 6.61 -23.06 -0.21
CA THR A 36 5.75 -21.91 -0.47
C THR A 36 6.64 -20.68 -0.73
N ARG A 37 6.31 -19.94 -1.78
CA ARG A 37 7.04 -18.73 -2.18
C ARG A 37 6.97 -17.70 -1.05
N PRO A 38 8.09 -17.09 -0.61
CA PRO A 38 8.04 -15.96 0.32
C PRO A 38 7.33 -14.77 -0.33
N VAL A 39 6.41 -14.16 0.40
CA VAL A 39 5.62 -13.00 0.00
C VAL A 39 5.87 -11.90 1.02
N ILE A 40 6.31 -10.73 0.57
CA ILE A 40 6.41 -9.56 1.45
C ILE A 40 4.99 -9.16 1.84
N LEU A 41 4.74 -9.16 3.15
CA LEU A 41 3.58 -8.53 3.77
C LEU A 41 4.06 -7.20 4.37
N THR A 42 3.61 -6.10 3.79
CA THR A 42 3.79 -4.75 4.34
C THR A 42 2.63 -4.42 5.28
N ALA A 43 2.93 -4.05 6.52
CA ALA A 43 1.95 -3.57 7.48
C ALA A 43 1.79 -2.05 7.38
N CYS A 44 0.66 -1.57 6.86
CA CYS A 44 0.34 -0.15 6.71
C CYS A 44 -0.48 0.33 7.91
N VAL A 45 0.21 0.73 8.99
CA VAL A 45 -0.38 0.72 10.34
C VAL A 45 -1.35 1.85 10.64
N ASN A 46 -1.30 2.98 9.91
CA ASN A 46 -2.10 4.17 10.24
C ASN A 46 -2.46 5.14 9.09
N GLY A 47 -1.65 5.25 8.03
CA GLY A 47 -1.97 6.06 6.86
C GLY A 47 -2.04 7.57 7.04
N GLY A 48 -2.29 8.27 5.93
CA GLY A 48 -2.38 9.74 5.84
C GLY A 48 -3.78 10.30 5.63
N ARG A 49 -4.84 9.51 5.80
CA ARG A 49 -6.23 9.99 5.64
C ARG A 49 -6.66 10.90 6.80
N PRO A 50 -7.24 12.09 6.54
CA PRO A 50 -7.70 13.01 7.59
C PRO A 50 -8.84 12.47 8.46
N ASP A 51 -9.76 11.71 7.88
CA ASP A 51 -10.95 11.17 8.55
C ASP A 51 -10.71 9.86 9.33
N ALA A 52 -9.52 9.26 9.19
CA ALA A 52 -9.23 7.92 9.69
C ALA A 52 -9.38 7.78 11.21
N ALA A 53 -8.86 8.72 11.99
CA ALA A 53 -8.94 8.67 13.46
C ALA A 53 -10.39 8.85 13.97
N THR A 54 -11.21 9.56 13.21
CA THR A 54 -12.64 9.71 13.51
C THR A 54 -13.42 8.43 13.18
N LEU A 55 -13.11 7.79 12.05
CA LEU A 55 -13.76 6.55 11.63
C LEU A 55 -13.36 5.34 12.48
N ASN A 56 -12.10 5.29 12.93
CA ASN A 56 -11.57 4.22 13.77
C ASN A 56 -10.77 4.80 14.96
N PRO A 57 -11.36 4.85 16.16
CA PRO A 57 -10.66 5.30 17.37
C PRO A 57 -9.46 4.44 17.80
N GLY A 58 -9.32 3.23 17.25
CA GLY A 58 -8.18 2.34 17.47
C GLY A 58 -6.99 2.61 16.54
N LEU A 59 -7.06 3.65 15.69
CA LEU A 59 -5.96 4.05 14.83
C LEU A 59 -4.73 4.49 15.65
N PRO A 60 -3.52 3.97 15.36
CA PRO A 60 -2.29 4.49 15.95
C PRO A 60 -2.04 5.95 15.54
N VAL A 61 -1.89 6.83 16.53
CA VAL A 61 -1.74 8.28 16.32
C VAL A 61 -0.42 8.79 16.89
N SER A 62 -0.13 8.54 18.17
CA SER A 62 1.11 9.01 18.80
C SER A 62 2.31 8.16 18.38
N PRO A 63 3.55 8.70 18.44
CA PRO A 63 4.77 7.94 18.19
C PRO A 63 4.84 6.59 18.92
N GLU A 64 4.44 6.54 20.19
CA GLU A 64 4.45 5.31 21.01
C GLU A 64 3.43 4.29 20.50
N THR A 65 2.21 4.73 20.16
CA THR A 65 1.18 3.82 19.64
C THR A 65 1.53 3.30 18.24
N ILE A 66 2.18 4.12 17.41
CA ILE A 66 2.69 3.70 16.09
C ILE A 66 3.81 2.68 16.28
N ALA A 67 4.78 2.94 17.15
CA ALA A 67 5.87 2.00 17.43
C ALA A 67 5.35 0.65 17.98
N ALA A 68 4.37 0.67 18.88
CA ALA A 68 3.73 -0.52 19.40
C ALA A 68 2.99 -1.31 18.29
N ALA A 69 2.29 -0.63 17.39
CA ALA A 69 1.62 -1.26 16.25
C ALA A 69 2.61 -1.91 15.28
N VAL A 70 3.78 -1.30 15.06
CA VAL A 70 4.87 -1.88 14.26
C VAL A 70 5.44 -3.13 14.91
N ALA A 71 5.67 -3.12 16.22
CA ALA A 71 6.14 -4.30 16.95
C ALA A 71 5.14 -5.46 16.91
N GLU A 72 3.84 -5.17 17.08
CA GLU A 72 2.76 -6.15 16.93
C GLU A 72 2.72 -6.71 15.50
N ALA A 73 2.85 -5.85 14.49
CA ALA A 73 2.83 -6.27 13.09
C ALA A 73 3.98 -7.23 12.75
N ALA A 74 5.19 -6.95 13.24
CA ALA A 74 6.34 -7.84 13.07
C ALA A 74 6.09 -9.21 13.74
N ALA A 75 5.53 -9.23 14.96
CA ALA A 75 5.18 -10.46 15.66
C ALA A 75 4.11 -11.30 14.92
N LEU A 76 3.29 -10.66 14.08
CA LEU A 76 2.28 -11.30 13.24
C LEU A 76 2.80 -11.69 11.84
N GLY A 77 4.08 -11.46 11.55
CA GLY A 77 4.73 -11.92 10.31
C GLY A 77 4.83 -10.86 9.21
N ALA A 78 4.59 -9.58 9.50
CA ALA A 78 4.92 -8.52 8.55
C ALA A 78 6.45 -8.36 8.43
N ALA A 79 6.95 -8.24 7.21
CA ALA A 79 8.37 -8.04 6.94
C ALA A 79 8.75 -6.56 6.80
N VAL A 80 7.76 -5.73 6.46
CA VAL A 80 7.90 -4.29 6.23
C VAL A 80 6.81 -3.59 7.03
N ALA A 81 7.13 -2.46 7.66
CA ALA A 81 6.15 -1.55 8.23
C ALA A 81 6.14 -0.25 7.43
N HIS A 82 4.98 0.07 6.86
CA HIS A 82 4.71 1.36 6.25
C HIS A 82 3.98 2.25 7.26
N ILE A 83 4.53 3.43 7.50
CA ILE A 83 4.04 4.32 8.55
C ILE A 83 3.87 5.75 8.04
N HIS A 84 2.97 6.46 8.70
CA HIS A 84 2.81 7.90 8.68
C HIS A 84 2.96 8.46 10.09
N VAL A 85 3.16 9.77 10.23
CA VAL A 85 3.02 10.47 11.51
C VAL A 85 1.75 11.31 11.53
N ARG A 86 1.20 11.49 12.73
CA ARG A 86 -0.04 12.22 12.98
C ARG A 86 0.16 13.14 14.17
N ASP A 87 -0.55 14.26 14.18
CA ASP A 87 -0.59 15.14 15.33
C ASP A 87 -1.24 14.40 16.52
N PRO A 88 -0.52 14.19 17.65
CA PRO A 88 -1.04 13.47 18.80
C PRO A 88 -2.26 14.12 19.46
N ALA A 89 -2.44 15.43 19.32
CA ALA A 89 -3.55 16.16 19.93
C ALA A 89 -4.83 16.06 19.09
N THR A 90 -4.71 16.01 17.77
CA THR A 90 -5.86 16.11 16.85
C THR A 90 -6.15 14.81 16.08
N GLY A 91 -5.18 13.91 15.96
CA GLY A 91 -5.25 12.71 15.12
C GLY A 91 -5.09 12.98 13.63
N LEU A 92 -4.95 14.26 13.23
CA LEU A 92 -4.79 14.64 11.83
C LEU A 92 -3.41 14.21 11.30
N PRO A 93 -3.31 13.91 9.99
CA PRO A 93 -2.02 13.67 9.33
C PRO A 93 -1.05 14.82 9.56
N SER A 94 0.21 14.48 9.79
CA SER A 94 1.29 15.45 9.99
C SER A 94 2.49 15.09 9.12
N ASN A 95 3.32 16.08 8.82
CA ASN A 95 4.66 15.87 8.26
C ASN A 95 5.75 16.52 9.13
N ASP A 96 5.47 16.67 10.43
CA ASP A 96 6.41 17.23 11.40
C ASP A 96 7.66 16.33 11.53
N ALA A 97 8.82 16.94 11.31
CA ALA A 97 10.10 16.24 11.36
C ALA A 97 10.43 15.66 12.75
N ALA A 98 10.00 16.31 13.83
CA ALA A 98 10.20 15.83 15.20
C ALA A 98 9.37 14.56 15.46
N LEU A 99 8.12 14.53 15.00
CA LEU A 99 7.26 13.34 15.14
C LEU A 99 7.82 12.15 14.34
N TRP A 100 8.35 12.40 13.14
CA TRP A 100 9.04 11.38 12.35
C TRP A 100 10.27 10.85 13.09
N ALA A 101 11.12 11.74 13.60
CA ALA A 101 12.35 11.37 14.29
C ALA A 101 12.05 10.56 15.57
N GLU A 102 11.08 10.99 16.38
CA GLU A 102 10.67 10.31 17.60
C GLU A 102 10.10 8.93 17.29
N THR A 103 9.17 8.82 16.34
CA THR A 103 8.53 7.56 15.97
C THR A 103 9.57 6.53 15.47
N VAL A 104 10.46 6.95 14.56
CA VAL A 104 11.51 6.07 14.03
C VAL A 104 12.53 5.70 15.12
N CYS A 105 12.84 6.62 16.04
CA CYS A 105 13.69 6.32 17.20
C CYS A 105 13.08 5.19 18.04
N LEU A 106 11.82 5.34 18.45
CA LEU A 106 11.12 4.34 19.27
C LEU A 106 11.05 2.97 18.59
N ILE A 107 10.77 2.92 17.28
CA ILE A 107 10.74 1.66 16.54
C ILE A 107 12.12 0.99 16.51
N ARG A 108 13.19 1.76 16.30
CA ARG A 108 14.56 1.23 16.27
C ARG A 108 15.02 0.77 17.66
N GLU A 109 14.69 1.51 18.71
CA GLU A 109 15.02 1.18 20.10
C GLU A 109 14.28 -0.07 20.60
N ALA A 110 13.06 -0.33 20.11
CA ALA A 110 12.33 -1.55 20.41
C ALA A 110 13.04 -2.83 19.94
N GLY A 111 14.04 -2.72 19.04
CA GLY A 111 14.85 -3.84 18.58
C GLY A 111 14.09 -4.84 17.70
N THR A 112 12.89 -4.49 17.24
CA THR A 112 12.09 -5.31 16.34
C THR A 112 12.81 -5.48 14.99
N ASP A 113 12.90 -6.71 14.49
CA ASP A 113 13.40 -6.95 13.13
C ASP A 113 12.27 -6.76 12.13
N ILE A 114 12.26 -5.60 11.47
CA ILE A 114 11.30 -5.20 10.45
C ILE A 114 11.94 -4.11 9.58
N LEU A 115 11.65 -4.09 8.27
CA LEU A 115 12.09 -3.00 7.41
C LEU A 115 11.16 -1.81 7.57
N LEU A 116 11.70 -0.59 7.58
CA LEU A 116 10.88 0.61 7.58
C LEU A 116 10.64 1.12 6.18
N ASN A 117 9.37 1.42 5.91
CA ASN A 117 8.90 2.16 4.76
C ASN A 117 8.27 3.47 5.25
N LEU A 118 8.92 4.60 5.00
CA LEU A 118 8.39 5.91 5.41
C LEU A 118 7.66 6.55 4.24
N SER A 119 6.40 6.93 4.48
CA SER A 119 5.61 7.60 3.47
C SER A 119 6.16 8.98 3.11
N ALA A 120 6.26 9.30 1.82
CA ALA A 120 6.55 10.66 1.34
C ALA A 120 5.42 11.23 0.44
N SER A 121 4.19 10.76 0.65
CA SER A 121 3.00 11.21 -0.08
C SER A 121 2.46 12.57 0.39
N MET A 122 2.83 12.98 1.61
CA MET A 122 2.47 14.28 2.18
C MET A 122 3.22 15.43 1.49
N ASP A 123 2.76 16.66 1.72
CA ASP A 123 3.33 17.87 1.12
C ASP A 123 3.33 17.91 -0.42
N GLY A 124 2.51 17.08 -1.07
CA GLY A 124 2.25 17.08 -2.51
C GLY A 124 0.87 17.58 -2.90
N LEU A 125 0.07 18.09 -1.95
CA LEU A 125 -1.34 18.37 -2.14
C LEU A 125 -1.60 19.81 -2.59
N LEU A 126 -2.36 19.98 -3.68
CA LEU A 126 -2.88 21.25 -4.16
C LEU A 126 -4.40 21.29 -3.99
N LEU A 127 -4.88 22.28 -3.24
CA LEU A 127 -6.29 22.68 -3.20
C LEU A 127 -6.44 23.96 -4.02
N LEU A 128 -7.54 24.10 -4.76
CA LEU A 128 -7.82 25.28 -5.56
C LEU A 128 -9.02 26.02 -5.01
N ASP A 129 -8.93 27.34 -5.00
CA ASP A 129 -10.05 28.24 -4.69
C ASP A 129 -10.79 28.56 -5.98
N ASP A 130 -11.97 27.97 -6.16
CA ASP A 130 -12.79 28.13 -7.35
C ASP A 130 -13.36 29.55 -7.47
N GLU A 131 -13.60 30.25 -6.36
CA GLU A 131 -14.17 31.60 -6.35
C GLU A 131 -13.09 32.66 -6.63
N ALA A 132 -11.87 32.42 -6.16
CA ALA A 132 -10.72 33.29 -6.39
C ALA A 132 -9.98 33.02 -7.72
N GLY A 133 -10.54 32.17 -8.58
CA GLY A 133 -10.04 31.94 -9.95
C GLY A 133 -8.97 30.85 -10.09
N PHE A 134 -9.13 29.74 -9.36
CA PHE A 134 -8.22 28.57 -9.38
C PHE A 134 -6.79 28.89 -8.90
N VAL A 135 -6.70 29.64 -7.80
CA VAL A 135 -5.43 29.87 -7.09
C VAL A 135 -5.27 28.86 -5.94
N PRO A 136 -4.04 28.59 -5.45
CA PRO A 136 -3.86 27.71 -4.30
C PRO A 136 -4.68 28.16 -3.08
N ALA A 137 -5.55 27.29 -2.60
CA ALA A 137 -6.41 27.52 -1.43
C ALA A 137 -5.69 27.17 -0.12
N PRO A 138 -6.17 27.68 1.04
CA PRO A 138 -5.75 27.23 2.36
C PRO A 138 -5.81 25.70 2.48
N GLY A 139 -4.77 25.10 3.05
CA GLY A 139 -4.61 23.64 3.13
C GLY A 139 -3.82 23.02 1.97
N THR A 140 -3.43 23.81 0.96
CA THR A 140 -2.37 23.40 0.02
C THR A 140 -1.06 23.19 0.78
N THR A 141 -0.44 22.03 0.60
CA THR A 141 0.81 21.64 1.28
C THR A 141 1.99 21.49 0.32
N LEU A 142 1.83 21.87 -0.95
CA LEU A 142 2.77 21.64 -2.02
C LEU A 142 4.21 22.13 -1.71
N ARG A 143 5.16 21.18 -1.59
CA ARG A 143 6.60 21.42 -1.45
C ARG A 143 7.38 20.81 -2.64
N PRO A 144 8.60 21.32 -2.92
CA PRO A 144 9.51 20.66 -3.85
C PRO A 144 9.85 19.22 -3.44
N ALA A 145 10.33 18.41 -4.38
CA ALA A 145 10.70 17.00 -4.16
C ALA A 145 11.58 16.78 -2.91
N ALA A 146 12.65 17.56 -2.75
CA ALA A 146 13.54 17.44 -1.58
C ALA A 146 12.83 17.74 -0.24
N GLY A 147 11.87 18.68 -0.23
CA GLY A 147 11.10 19.02 0.96
C GLY A 147 10.11 17.93 1.35
N ARG A 148 9.48 17.27 0.36
CA ARG A 148 8.58 16.13 0.60
C ARG A 148 9.32 14.91 1.17
N ALA A 149 10.57 14.73 0.75
CA ALA A 149 11.42 13.60 1.13
C ALA A 149 12.29 13.86 2.38
N GLU A 150 12.19 15.02 3.02
CA GLU A 150 13.15 15.48 4.05
C GLU A 150 13.37 14.47 5.19
N HIS A 151 12.28 13.91 5.73
CA HIS A 151 12.33 12.89 6.78
C HIS A 151 12.93 11.57 6.28
N VAL A 152 12.65 11.18 5.03
CA VAL A 152 13.24 9.98 4.42
C VAL A 152 14.76 10.14 4.28
N LEU A 153 15.22 11.30 3.83
CA LEU A 153 16.65 11.57 3.62
C LEU A 153 17.42 11.70 4.94
N SER A 154 16.80 12.27 5.96
CA SER A 154 17.42 12.43 7.28
C SER A 154 17.43 11.14 8.09
N LEU A 155 16.32 10.37 8.07
CA LEU A 155 16.18 9.17 8.88
C LEU A 155 16.69 7.91 8.19
N ARG A 156 16.85 7.92 6.86
CA ARG A 156 17.39 6.84 6.03
C ARG A 156 16.77 5.47 6.36
N PRO A 157 15.47 5.29 6.11
CA PRO A 157 14.82 3.98 6.21
C PRO A 157 15.31 3.05 5.09
N GLU A 158 14.96 1.77 5.15
CA GLU A 158 15.21 0.86 4.04
C GLU A 158 14.41 1.24 2.79
N ILE A 159 13.17 1.73 2.98
CA ILE A 159 12.21 2.01 1.92
C ILE A 159 11.59 3.40 2.17
N GLY A 160 11.31 4.12 1.09
CA GLY A 160 10.44 5.29 1.13
C GLY A 160 9.47 5.26 -0.04
N THR A 161 8.25 5.73 0.16
CA THR A 161 7.26 5.76 -0.93
C THR A 161 7.49 6.94 -1.87
N ILE A 162 7.04 6.80 -3.11
CA ILE A 162 6.88 7.87 -4.09
C ILE A 162 5.54 7.66 -4.79
N ASP A 163 4.58 8.55 -4.53
CA ASP A 163 3.32 8.61 -5.28
C ASP A 163 3.61 9.03 -6.72
N CYS A 164 3.33 8.14 -7.67
CA CYS A 164 3.78 8.29 -9.04
C CYS A 164 2.78 9.07 -9.88
N GLY A 165 3.11 10.32 -10.18
CA GLY A 165 2.34 11.12 -11.14
C GLY A 165 1.30 12.02 -10.47
N THR A 166 0.64 12.84 -11.29
CA THR A 166 -0.35 13.82 -10.82
C THR A 166 -1.75 13.24 -11.02
N PHE A 167 -2.56 13.20 -9.96
CA PHE A 167 -3.90 12.62 -9.98
C PHE A 167 -4.83 13.34 -9.01
N ALA A 168 -6.15 13.16 -9.22
CA ALA A 168 -7.17 13.70 -8.34
C ALA A 168 -7.29 12.87 -7.05
N LEU A 169 -7.40 13.55 -5.92
CA LEU A 169 -7.64 12.96 -4.60
C LEU A 169 -8.84 13.66 -3.97
N GLY A 170 -10.04 13.25 -4.38
CA GLY A 170 -11.28 13.94 -4.00
C GLY A 170 -11.32 15.37 -4.55
N GLN A 171 -11.37 16.36 -3.67
CA GLN A 171 -11.35 17.79 -4.03
C GLN A 171 -9.93 18.35 -4.20
N ALA A 172 -8.91 17.57 -3.87
CA ALA A 172 -7.53 17.97 -4.00
C ALA A 172 -6.86 17.33 -5.22
N ILE A 173 -5.71 17.88 -5.60
CA ILE A 173 -4.84 17.33 -6.64
C ILE A 173 -3.53 16.93 -5.97
N HIS A 174 -3.15 15.66 -6.07
CA HIS A 174 -1.77 15.26 -5.75
C HIS A 174 -0.88 15.65 -6.92
N VAL A 175 0.19 16.40 -6.67
CA VAL A 175 1.12 16.91 -7.68
C VAL A 175 2.46 16.21 -7.57
N ALA A 176 2.72 15.31 -8.51
CA ALA A 176 4.06 14.77 -8.76
C ALA A 176 4.37 14.89 -10.26
N ARG A 177 5.18 15.88 -10.61
CA ARG A 177 5.64 16.11 -11.99
C ARG A 177 6.80 15.17 -12.28
N LEU A 178 7.09 14.93 -13.57
CA LEU A 178 8.24 14.10 -13.97
C LEU A 178 9.58 14.56 -13.37
N GLY A 179 9.78 15.88 -13.25
CA GLY A 179 10.97 16.44 -12.60
C GLY A 179 11.05 16.09 -11.12
N ASP A 180 9.91 16.12 -10.42
CA ASP A 180 9.84 15.78 -9.00
C ASP A 180 10.14 14.29 -8.78
N LEU A 181 9.54 13.41 -9.60
CA LEU A 181 9.76 11.96 -9.53
C LEU A 181 11.23 11.60 -9.76
N ARG A 182 11.87 12.20 -10.78
CA ARG A 182 13.30 12.00 -11.05
C ARG A 182 14.17 12.50 -9.90
N GLU A 183 13.83 13.65 -9.33
CA GLU A 183 14.58 14.21 -8.22
C GLU A 183 14.45 13.36 -6.95
N MET A 184 13.25 12.94 -6.57
CA MET A 184 13.03 12.03 -5.43
C MET A 184 13.76 10.71 -5.64
N ALA A 185 13.67 10.11 -6.83
CA ALA A 185 14.37 8.87 -7.15
C ALA A 185 15.90 9.00 -7.00
N ARG A 186 16.47 10.11 -7.49
CA ARG A 186 17.90 10.43 -7.32
C ARG A 186 18.27 10.59 -5.85
N LEU A 187 17.49 11.38 -5.10
CA LEU A 187 17.74 11.64 -3.67
C LEU A 187 17.68 10.35 -2.84
N TYR A 188 16.71 9.47 -3.11
CA TYR A 188 16.61 8.17 -2.45
C TYR A 188 17.81 7.27 -2.79
N ALA A 189 18.21 7.20 -4.07
CA ALA A 189 19.38 6.44 -4.47
C ALA A 189 20.67 6.92 -3.77
N GLU A 190 20.87 8.23 -3.66
CA GLU A 190 22.00 8.84 -2.94
C GLU A 190 21.97 8.57 -1.43
N ALA A 191 20.78 8.50 -0.84
CA ALA A 191 20.59 8.18 0.57
C ALA A 191 20.63 6.67 0.87
N GLY A 192 20.70 5.81 -0.15
CA GLY A 192 20.63 4.35 0.01
C GLY A 192 19.23 3.82 0.32
N VAL A 193 18.19 4.59 0.01
CA VAL A 193 16.78 4.25 0.25
C VAL A 193 16.18 3.62 -1.00
N ARG A 194 15.43 2.54 -0.83
CA ARG A 194 14.64 1.92 -1.90
C ARG A 194 13.35 2.71 -2.13
N ALA A 195 13.08 3.15 -3.36
CA ALA A 195 11.77 3.70 -3.71
C ALA A 195 10.73 2.57 -3.86
N GLU A 196 9.63 2.65 -3.10
CA GLU A 196 8.36 1.98 -3.43
C GLU A 196 7.51 2.96 -4.24
N VAL A 197 7.30 2.68 -5.52
CA VAL A 197 6.64 3.62 -6.44
C VAL A 197 5.15 3.27 -6.53
N GLU A 198 4.31 4.12 -5.94
CA GLU A 198 2.87 3.90 -5.83
C GLU A 198 2.14 4.38 -7.08
N CYS A 199 1.42 3.46 -7.72
CA CYS A 199 0.72 3.72 -8.98
C CYS A 199 -0.80 3.55 -8.76
N PHE A 200 -1.52 4.67 -8.73
CA PHE A 200 -2.96 4.71 -8.47
C PHE A 200 -3.79 4.50 -9.73
N ASP A 201 -3.20 4.67 -10.91
CA ASP A 201 -3.85 4.41 -12.19
C ASP A 201 -2.86 3.90 -13.26
N PHE A 202 -3.38 3.66 -14.47
CA PHE A 202 -2.58 3.18 -15.59
C PHE A 202 -1.56 4.21 -16.11
N GLY A 203 -1.86 5.51 -16.00
CA GLY A 203 -0.95 6.59 -16.38
C GLY A 203 0.24 6.70 -15.43
N ASN A 204 -0.01 6.62 -14.12
CA ASN A 204 0.99 6.54 -13.07
C ASN A 204 1.95 5.37 -13.34
N LEU A 205 1.38 4.20 -13.67
CA LEU A 205 2.16 3.02 -13.97
C LEU A 205 2.99 3.16 -15.25
N GLU A 206 2.44 3.77 -16.30
CA GLU A 206 3.20 4.03 -17.53
C GLU A 206 4.34 5.04 -17.30
N ILE A 207 4.16 6.03 -16.43
CA ILE A 207 5.24 6.92 -15.97
C ILE A 207 6.31 6.11 -15.24
N ALA A 208 5.93 5.31 -14.24
CA ALA A 208 6.85 4.49 -13.47
C ALA A 208 7.65 3.54 -14.37
N ARG A 209 6.99 2.90 -15.34
CA ARG A 209 7.61 2.00 -16.32
C ARG A 209 8.65 2.72 -17.19
N ARG A 210 8.38 3.96 -17.63
CA ARG A 210 9.33 4.75 -18.42
C ARG A 210 10.51 5.22 -17.59
N LEU A 211 10.27 5.73 -16.39
CA LEU A 211 11.33 6.13 -15.47
C LEU A 211 12.21 4.95 -15.03
N ALA A 212 11.62 3.76 -14.85
CA ALA A 212 12.37 2.53 -14.63
C ALA A 212 13.30 2.20 -15.82
N ALA A 213 12.82 2.35 -17.06
CA ALA A 213 13.66 2.15 -18.24
C ALA A 213 14.78 3.21 -18.38
N GLU A 214 14.61 4.40 -17.81
CA GLU A 214 15.65 5.42 -17.65
C GLU A 214 16.65 5.10 -16.53
N GLY A 215 16.41 4.04 -15.74
CA GLY A 215 17.26 3.64 -14.61
C GLY A 215 16.96 4.38 -13.30
N ALA A 216 15.89 5.18 -13.23
CA ALA A 216 15.57 6.03 -12.07
C ALA A 216 15.41 5.23 -10.77
N PHE A 217 14.86 4.02 -10.84
CA PHE A 217 14.55 3.18 -9.68
C PHE A 217 15.52 2.00 -9.51
N GLY A 218 16.72 2.10 -10.07
CA GLY A 218 17.73 1.03 -10.02
C GLY A 218 17.34 -0.22 -10.82
N PRO A 219 18.14 -1.30 -10.72
CA PRO A 219 18.00 -2.47 -11.60
C PRO A 219 16.82 -3.39 -11.28
N ARG A 220 16.17 -3.25 -10.11
CA ARG A 220 15.02 -4.06 -9.69
C ARG A 220 13.85 -3.22 -9.16
N PRO A 221 13.23 -2.33 -9.98
CA PRO A 221 12.17 -1.40 -9.57
C PRO A 221 11.14 -2.02 -8.62
N PHE A 222 10.73 -1.32 -7.56
CA PHE A 222 9.67 -1.77 -6.68
C PHE A 222 8.41 -0.94 -6.92
N LEU A 223 7.38 -1.56 -7.50
CA LEU A 223 6.15 -0.89 -7.94
C LEU A 223 4.94 -1.39 -7.14
N GLN A 224 4.10 -0.48 -6.66
CA GLN A 224 2.87 -0.78 -5.92
C GLN A 224 1.66 -0.41 -6.78
N ILE A 225 0.78 -1.38 -7.03
CA ILE A 225 -0.52 -1.16 -7.68
C ILE A 225 -1.53 -0.81 -6.60
N CYS A 226 -2.05 0.42 -6.63
CA CYS A 226 -3.03 0.93 -5.67
C CYS A 226 -4.42 0.94 -6.31
N LEU A 227 -5.35 0.13 -5.79
CA LEU A 227 -6.71 0.01 -6.35
C LEU A 227 -7.77 0.51 -5.38
N GLY A 228 -8.86 1.07 -5.92
CA GLY A 228 -10.05 1.42 -5.13
C GLY A 228 -9.81 2.48 -4.06
N THR A 229 -8.78 3.31 -4.19
CA THR A 229 -8.37 4.34 -3.20
C THR A 229 -9.25 5.61 -3.22
N GLY A 230 -10.52 5.49 -3.63
CA GLY A 230 -11.48 6.58 -3.75
C GLY A 230 -11.72 7.02 -5.21
N TYR A 231 -12.01 8.30 -5.40
CA TYR A 231 -12.32 8.88 -6.71
C TYR A 231 -11.03 9.25 -7.46
N GLY A 232 -10.90 8.81 -8.71
CA GLY A 232 -9.81 9.23 -9.61
C GLY A 232 -8.74 8.17 -9.91
N GLY A 233 -8.70 7.07 -9.15
CA GLY A 233 -7.78 5.95 -9.37
C GLY A 233 -8.40 4.76 -10.13
N ALA A 234 -7.57 3.74 -10.35
CA ALA A 234 -8.00 2.46 -10.91
C ALA A 234 -8.97 1.76 -9.94
N PRO A 235 -10.11 1.22 -10.43
CA PRO A 235 -11.07 0.55 -9.58
C PRO A 235 -10.52 -0.80 -9.12
N ALA A 236 -10.95 -1.26 -7.95
CA ALA A 236 -10.67 -2.62 -7.47
C ALA A 236 -11.47 -3.64 -8.29
N THR A 237 -10.96 -3.98 -9.46
CA THR A 237 -11.54 -5.01 -10.35
C THR A 237 -10.43 -5.91 -10.88
N ALA A 238 -10.76 -7.18 -11.15
CA ALA A 238 -9.81 -8.11 -11.74
C ALA A 238 -9.25 -7.62 -13.09
N ALA A 239 -10.06 -6.89 -13.87
CA ALA A 239 -9.65 -6.30 -15.14
C ALA A 239 -8.60 -5.19 -14.94
N ALA A 240 -8.81 -4.27 -13.99
CA ALA A 240 -7.85 -3.21 -13.69
C ALA A 240 -6.53 -3.79 -13.15
N LEU A 241 -6.61 -4.73 -12.20
CA LEU A 241 -5.41 -5.42 -11.67
C LEU A 241 -4.63 -6.12 -12.79
N SER A 242 -5.32 -6.84 -13.68
CA SER A 242 -4.67 -7.55 -14.79
C SER A 242 -4.00 -6.58 -15.77
N ALA A 243 -4.71 -5.53 -16.19
CA ALA A 243 -4.19 -4.53 -17.11
C ALA A 243 -2.95 -3.81 -16.54
N MET A 244 -2.97 -3.45 -15.26
CA MET A 244 -1.82 -2.84 -14.60
C MET A 244 -0.67 -3.85 -14.44
N ARG A 245 -0.94 -5.08 -13.98
CA ARG A 245 0.09 -6.10 -13.82
C ARG A 245 0.86 -6.41 -15.12
N GLU A 246 0.18 -6.40 -16.26
CA GLU A 246 0.80 -6.62 -17.59
C GLU A 246 1.79 -5.52 -17.99
N ARG A 247 1.76 -4.35 -17.33
CA ARG A 247 2.66 -3.22 -17.62
C ARG A 247 3.85 -3.12 -16.68
N ILE A 248 3.88 -3.92 -15.62
CA ILE A 248 5.02 -4.02 -14.71
C ILE A 248 6.24 -4.52 -15.50
N PRO A 249 7.39 -3.81 -15.49
CA PRO A 249 8.61 -4.25 -16.15
C PRO A 249 9.05 -5.64 -15.71
N GLU A 250 9.65 -6.41 -16.62
CA GLU A 250 10.29 -7.67 -16.26
C GLU A 250 11.41 -7.44 -15.24
N GLY A 251 11.51 -8.32 -14.23
CA GLY A 251 12.48 -8.20 -13.14
C GLY A 251 12.15 -7.17 -12.05
N ALA A 252 11.07 -6.39 -12.21
CA ALA A 252 10.57 -5.53 -11.14
C ALA A 252 9.95 -6.36 -10.00
N VAL A 253 10.18 -5.92 -8.77
CA VAL A 253 9.38 -6.36 -7.61
C VAL A 253 8.07 -5.59 -7.69
N TRP A 254 6.95 -6.25 -7.42
CA TRP A 254 5.67 -5.57 -7.38
C TRP A 254 4.82 -6.03 -6.21
N ALA A 255 3.96 -5.12 -5.75
CA ALA A 255 2.91 -5.37 -4.78
C ALA A 255 1.57 -4.85 -5.32
N ALA A 256 0.47 -5.32 -4.74
CA ALA A 256 -0.83 -4.72 -4.97
C ALA A 256 -1.68 -4.74 -3.71
N PHE A 257 -2.52 -3.73 -3.58
CA PHE A 257 -3.56 -3.66 -2.56
C PHE A 257 -4.82 -3.00 -3.14
N ALA A 258 -5.94 -3.21 -2.45
CA ALA A 258 -7.11 -2.37 -2.60
C ALA A 258 -7.53 -1.80 -1.25
N ALA A 259 -8.17 -0.64 -1.25
CA ALA A 259 -8.75 -0.08 -0.04
C ALA A 259 -10.04 -0.81 0.36
N GLY A 260 -10.33 -0.82 1.66
CA GLY A 260 -11.60 -1.30 2.20
C GLY A 260 -11.78 -2.82 2.11
N GLU A 261 -13.01 -3.24 1.76
CA GLU A 261 -13.42 -4.65 1.71
C GLU A 261 -12.74 -5.44 0.58
N ASP A 262 -12.23 -4.74 -0.44
CA ASP A 262 -11.57 -5.35 -1.59
C ASP A 262 -10.15 -5.84 -1.29
N ASN A 263 -9.56 -5.40 -0.17
CA ASN A 263 -8.16 -5.65 0.19
C ASN A 263 -7.81 -7.15 0.15
N LEU A 264 -8.62 -8.00 0.80
CA LEU A 264 -8.34 -9.44 0.92
C LEU A 264 -8.36 -10.19 -0.42
N TRP A 265 -9.30 -9.90 -1.33
CA TRP A 265 -9.34 -10.61 -2.61
C TRP A 265 -8.25 -10.13 -3.56
N VAL A 266 -7.92 -8.83 -3.57
CA VAL A 266 -6.80 -8.29 -4.35
C VAL A 266 -5.49 -8.90 -3.88
N MET A 267 -5.30 -9.05 -2.57
CA MET A 267 -4.11 -9.72 -2.02
C MET A 267 -3.98 -11.15 -2.53
N ARG A 268 -5.05 -11.95 -2.50
CA ARG A 268 -5.04 -13.33 -3.02
C ARG A 268 -4.67 -13.38 -4.51
N GLU A 269 -5.26 -12.50 -5.31
CA GLU A 269 -4.94 -12.38 -6.75
C GLU A 269 -3.50 -11.91 -7.00
N ALA A 270 -2.99 -10.99 -6.18
CA ALA A 270 -1.61 -10.53 -6.29
C ALA A 270 -0.64 -11.68 -6.01
N VAL A 271 -0.85 -12.42 -4.92
CA VAL A 271 0.01 -13.55 -4.52
C VAL A 271 0.01 -14.65 -5.56
N SER A 272 -1.15 -15.01 -6.13
CA SER A 272 -1.26 -16.06 -7.15
C SER A 272 -0.51 -15.72 -8.44
N ARG A 273 -0.26 -14.43 -8.70
CA ARG A 273 0.47 -13.90 -9.86
C ARG A 273 1.91 -13.50 -9.56
N GLY A 274 2.43 -13.91 -8.40
CA GLY A 274 3.81 -13.67 -7.99
C GLY A 274 4.08 -12.30 -7.36
N GLY A 275 3.03 -11.56 -6.99
CA GLY A 275 3.12 -10.27 -6.31
C GLY A 275 3.31 -10.37 -4.81
N ASN A 276 3.59 -9.21 -4.21
CA ASN A 276 3.60 -8.96 -2.77
C ASN A 276 2.34 -8.20 -2.37
N VAL A 277 2.14 -8.01 -1.07
CA VAL A 277 0.88 -7.49 -0.54
C VAL A 277 1.10 -6.55 0.63
N ARG A 278 0.08 -5.72 0.91
CA ARG A 278 0.05 -4.89 2.10
C ARG A 278 -1.34 -4.92 2.75
N ALA A 279 -1.38 -4.77 4.06
CA ALA A 279 -2.60 -4.70 4.85
C ALA A 279 -2.40 -3.84 6.10
N GLY A 280 -3.47 -3.25 6.60
CA GLY A 280 -3.46 -2.49 7.85
C GLY A 280 -4.53 -1.41 7.85
N LEU A 281 -4.60 -0.66 8.96
CA LEU A 281 -5.64 0.35 9.17
C LEU A 281 -5.54 1.53 8.20
N GLU A 282 -4.40 1.73 7.54
CA GLU A 282 -4.31 2.67 6.41
C GLU A 282 -5.28 2.33 5.28
N ASP A 283 -5.38 1.04 4.94
CA ASP A 283 -6.14 0.57 3.78
C ASP A 283 -7.57 0.19 4.16
N THR A 284 -7.76 -0.38 5.36
CA THR A 284 -9.04 -0.92 5.81
C THR A 284 -9.34 -0.47 7.24
N LEU A 285 -10.12 0.61 7.39
CA LEU A 285 -10.49 1.15 8.71
C LEU A 285 -11.62 0.38 9.39
N LEU A 286 -12.52 -0.21 8.61
CA LEU A 286 -13.74 -0.86 9.07
C LEU A 286 -13.79 -2.31 8.57
N ASP A 287 -14.41 -3.19 9.37
CA ASP A 287 -14.72 -4.55 8.97
C ASP A 287 -15.93 -4.60 7.99
N ALA A 288 -16.25 -5.79 7.47
CA ALA A 288 -17.37 -5.99 6.55
C ALA A 288 -18.75 -5.65 7.15
N ALA A 289 -18.85 -5.50 8.48
CA ALA A 289 -20.06 -5.05 9.16
C ALA A 289 -20.06 -3.53 9.42
N GLY A 290 -19.06 -2.80 8.90
CA GLY A 290 -18.90 -1.36 9.08
C GLY A 290 -18.40 -0.95 10.46
N ARG A 291 -17.81 -1.87 11.24
CA ARG A 291 -17.31 -1.60 12.59
C ARG A 291 -15.79 -1.38 12.56
N PRO A 292 -15.23 -0.53 13.45
CA PRO A 292 -13.78 -0.39 13.58
C PRO A 292 -13.05 -1.73 13.74
N THR A 293 -12.00 -1.94 12.93
CA THR A 293 -11.13 -3.13 13.00
C THR A 293 -9.77 -2.79 13.61
N THR A 294 -8.84 -3.73 13.66
CA THR A 294 -7.47 -3.53 14.20
C THR A 294 -6.41 -4.01 13.21
N ASN A 295 -5.19 -3.44 13.30
CA ASN A 295 -4.03 -3.94 12.54
C ASN A 295 -3.83 -5.44 12.76
N ALA A 296 -3.93 -5.92 14.01
CA ALA A 296 -3.80 -7.33 14.33
C ALA A 296 -4.79 -8.24 13.59
N ALA A 297 -6.06 -7.83 13.50
CA ALA A 297 -7.08 -8.61 12.80
C ALA A 297 -6.80 -8.66 11.29
N LEU A 298 -6.45 -7.52 10.70
CA LEU A 298 -6.14 -7.40 9.27
C LEU A 298 -4.89 -8.19 8.88
N LEU A 299 -3.83 -8.11 9.67
CA LEU A 299 -2.57 -8.82 9.40
C LEU A 299 -2.73 -10.34 9.52
N LYS A 300 -3.51 -10.82 10.51
CA LYS A 300 -3.83 -12.26 10.61
C LYS A 300 -4.58 -12.75 9.36
N ALA A 301 -5.59 -12.00 8.93
CA ALA A 301 -6.34 -12.31 7.72
C ALA A 301 -5.46 -12.24 6.46
N ALA A 302 -4.49 -11.32 6.41
CA ALA A 302 -3.54 -11.22 5.31
C ALA A 302 -2.59 -12.43 5.27
N VAL A 303 -2.07 -12.89 6.41
CA VAL A 303 -1.24 -14.10 6.48
C VAL A 303 -2.02 -15.33 6.01
N GLU A 304 -3.27 -15.48 6.44
CA GLU A 304 -4.16 -16.55 5.95
C GLU A 304 -4.39 -16.44 4.43
N ALA A 305 -4.68 -15.24 3.92
CA ALA A 305 -4.87 -15.00 2.49
C ALA A 305 -3.62 -15.33 1.65
N ILE A 306 -2.42 -15.04 2.17
CA ILE A 306 -1.15 -15.41 1.54
C ILE A 306 -1.03 -16.94 1.45
N MET A 307 -1.33 -17.64 2.54
CA MET A 307 -1.28 -19.11 2.61
C MET A 307 -2.30 -19.75 1.67
N ASP A 308 -3.54 -19.26 1.66
CA ASP A 308 -4.61 -19.70 0.75
C ASP A 308 -4.19 -19.59 -0.73
N ALA A 309 -3.47 -18.52 -1.06
CA ALA A 309 -2.96 -18.26 -2.41
C ALA A 309 -1.65 -19.00 -2.74
N GLY A 310 -1.15 -19.87 -1.85
CA GLY A 310 0.02 -20.72 -2.07
C GLY A 310 1.37 -20.08 -1.73
N GLY A 311 1.37 -18.93 -1.06
CA GLY A 311 2.57 -18.27 -0.53
C GLY A 311 2.79 -18.56 0.95
N ARG A 312 3.77 -17.85 1.53
CA ARG A 312 3.91 -17.65 2.99
C ARG A 312 4.44 -16.24 3.24
N ALA A 313 4.19 -15.68 4.42
CA ALA A 313 4.82 -14.42 4.80
C ALA A 313 6.36 -14.55 4.77
N ALA A 314 7.02 -13.58 4.16
CA ALA A 314 8.46 -13.46 4.12
C ALA A 314 8.99 -12.98 5.49
N THR A 315 10.17 -13.43 5.87
CA THR A 315 10.92 -12.80 6.97
C THR A 315 11.50 -11.45 6.52
N PRO A 316 11.90 -10.55 7.44
CA PRO A 316 12.65 -9.33 7.09
C PRO A 316 13.91 -9.62 6.26
N ALA A 317 14.64 -10.69 6.56
CA ALA A 317 15.83 -11.09 5.80
C ALA A 317 15.47 -11.48 4.35
N GLU A 318 14.38 -12.22 4.15
CA GLU A 318 13.89 -12.57 2.81
C GLU A 318 13.37 -11.36 2.05
N ALA A 319 12.68 -10.44 2.73
CA ALA A 319 12.25 -9.18 2.13
C ALA A 319 13.44 -8.35 1.64
N ARG A 320 14.53 -8.27 2.41
CA ARG A 320 15.79 -7.65 1.96
C ARG A 320 16.32 -8.29 0.69
N GLN A 321 16.35 -9.63 0.61
CA GLN A 321 16.79 -10.35 -0.58
C GLN A 321 15.91 -10.08 -1.80
N ILE A 322 14.57 -10.12 -1.62
CA ILE A 322 13.60 -9.85 -2.69
C ILE A 322 13.78 -8.43 -3.23
N LEU A 323 13.94 -7.45 -2.34
CA LEU A 323 14.09 -6.03 -2.67
C LEU A 323 15.51 -5.64 -3.12
N GLY A 324 16.49 -6.54 -3.03
CA GLY A 324 17.89 -6.25 -3.37
C GLY A 324 18.58 -5.32 -2.37
N LEU A 325 18.15 -5.33 -1.12
CA LEU A 325 18.72 -4.54 -0.02
C LEU A 325 19.86 -5.29 0.68
N PRO A 326 20.84 -4.57 1.27
CA PRO A 326 21.91 -5.21 2.04
C PRO A 326 21.35 -5.93 3.27
N ALA A 327 22.06 -6.99 3.69
CA ALA A 327 21.80 -7.65 4.96
C ALA A 327 21.96 -6.65 6.13
N ARG A 328 21.17 -6.84 7.18
CA ARG A 328 21.33 -6.08 8.43
C ARG A 328 22.69 -6.41 9.03
N VAL A 329 23.50 -5.39 9.30
CA VAL A 329 24.80 -5.50 9.98
C VAL A 329 24.59 -5.50 11.49
#